data_AF-A0AAD1WV81-F1
#
_entry.id   AF-A0AAD1WV81-F1
#
_cell.length_a   1.000
_cell.length_b   1.000
_cell.length_c   1.000
_cell.angle_alpha   90.00
_cell.angle_beta   90.00
_cell.angle_gamma   90.00
#
_symmetry.space_group_name_H-M   'P 1'
#
loop_
_entity.id
_entity.type
_entity.pdbx_description
1 polymer ?
#
loop_
_entity_poly.entity_id
_entity_poly.type
_entity_poly.pdbx_seq_one_letter_code
_entity_poly.pdbx_strand_id
1 'polypeptide(L)'
;VHILIISSWRSGSSFLGSIFNNHPEVFYTFEPGHPIWMKLLYERAELLYYPVRDLIHSLFKCDVSPLYSYLPRGGKQLSEFSFFAESRALCMHPTCLSSNTSASYNRLHCLHACRGKPLITIEETFRDPRAVSSSRKHVNLKIDDEIVCRDPLGNGKQNNKKPNITEVMGKICKSQVAMHKVGRDAKYFSPENYMLVRHEDLALDPLPNVNKLYSFSGLGMTPEIKHWVYNVTHKDSSSEPGGFRSYSRQSIKVTQNWKRKLKFKIIKEIQEVCREAMELFGK
;
A
#
# COMPACT_ATOMS: atom_id res chain seq x y z
N VAL A 1 -11.19 9.96 -8.22
CA VAL A 1 -11.70 8.98 -7.23
C VAL A 1 -10.57 8.62 -6.28
N HIS A 2 -10.86 8.37 -4.99
CA HIS A 2 -9.87 7.90 -4.02
C HIS A 2 -10.21 6.46 -3.60
N ILE A 3 -9.21 5.58 -3.54
CA ILE A 3 -9.39 4.15 -3.26
C ILE A 3 -8.51 3.78 -2.07
N LEU A 4 -9.09 3.24 -1.02
CA LEU A 4 -8.38 2.77 0.17
C LEU A 4 -8.45 1.25 0.28
N ILE A 5 -7.32 0.57 0.05
CA ILE A 5 -7.22 -0.89 0.23
C ILE A 5 -6.79 -1.16 1.68
N ILE A 6 -7.74 -1.54 2.54
CA ILE A 6 -7.46 -1.99 3.90
C ILE A 6 -7.35 -3.51 3.91
N SER A 7 -6.23 -4.04 4.38
CA SER A 7 -5.92 -5.48 4.37
C SER A 7 -5.07 -5.87 5.57
N SER A 8 -5.27 -7.07 6.10
CA SER A 8 -4.41 -7.66 7.12
C SER A 8 -3.24 -8.44 6.50
N TRP A 9 -2.33 -8.94 7.33
CA TRP A 9 -1.17 -9.72 6.90
C TRP A 9 -1.53 -10.89 5.98
N ARG A 10 -0.85 -10.94 4.82
CA ARG A 10 -0.89 -12.03 3.83
C ARG A 10 -2.25 -12.30 3.15
N SER A 11 -3.28 -11.46 3.30
CA SER A 11 -4.58 -11.62 2.62
C SER A 11 -4.63 -11.10 1.17
N GLY A 12 -3.52 -11.15 0.43
CA GLY A 12 -3.49 -10.89 -1.02
C GLY A 12 -3.46 -9.42 -1.48
N SER A 13 -3.38 -8.43 -0.57
CA SER A 13 -3.35 -7.00 -0.93
C SER A 13 -2.26 -6.60 -1.93
N SER A 14 -1.11 -7.29 -1.94
CA SER A 14 -0.07 -7.05 -2.93
C SER A 14 -0.55 -7.30 -4.37
N PHE A 15 -1.41 -8.30 -4.60
CA PHE A 15 -2.00 -8.56 -5.91
C PHE A 15 -3.09 -7.54 -6.25
N LEU A 16 -4.02 -7.28 -5.33
CA LEU A 16 -5.08 -6.28 -5.49
C LEU A 16 -4.51 -4.88 -5.76
N GLY A 17 -3.51 -4.46 -5.00
CA GLY A 17 -2.83 -3.19 -5.19
C GLY A 17 -2.04 -3.11 -6.50
N SER A 18 -1.44 -4.22 -6.97
CA SER A 18 -0.78 -4.24 -8.27
C SER A 18 -1.75 -4.18 -9.46
N ILE A 19 -2.99 -4.64 -9.33
CA ILE A 19 -4.04 -4.39 -10.33
C ILE A 19 -4.18 -2.88 -10.55
N PHE A 20 -4.48 -2.13 -9.47
CA PHE A 20 -4.60 -0.66 -9.54
C PHE A 20 -3.31 0.06 -9.96
N ASN A 21 -2.13 -0.37 -9.48
CA ASN A 21 -0.84 0.23 -9.81
C ASN A 21 -0.50 0.20 -11.32
N ASN A 22 -1.01 -0.79 -12.06
CA ASN A 22 -0.78 -0.88 -13.50
C ASN A 22 -1.72 0.04 -14.30
N HIS A 23 -2.84 0.50 -13.73
CA HIS A 23 -3.77 1.41 -14.42
C HIS A 23 -3.07 2.75 -14.74
N PRO A 24 -3.18 3.30 -15.97
CA PRO A 24 -2.44 4.48 -16.36
C PRO A 24 -2.79 5.73 -15.53
N GLU A 25 -4.07 5.87 -15.16
CA GLU A 25 -4.61 7.04 -14.44
C GLU A 25 -4.55 6.92 -12.91
N VAL A 26 -3.92 5.87 -12.35
CA VAL A 26 -3.90 5.63 -10.90
C VAL A 26 -2.50 5.88 -10.32
N PHE A 27 -2.42 6.86 -9.42
CA PHE A 27 -1.31 6.95 -8.48
C PHE A 27 -1.54 5.97 -7.32
N TYR A 28 -0.72 4.92 -7.25
CA TYR A 28 -0.80 3.90 -6.20
C TYR A 28 0.41 3.97 -5.27
N THR A 29 0.18 3.83 -3.97
CA THR A 29 1.22 3.82 -2.93
C THR A 29 1.05 2.58 -2.05
N PHE A 30 2.07 1.74 -1.94
CA PHE A 30 2.02 0.57 -1.07
C PHE A 30 2.48 0.90 0.35
N GLU A 31 1.71 0.43 1.34
CA GLU A 31 1.99 0.61 2.77
C GLU A 31 2.50 2.02 3.13
N PRO A 32 1.76 3.10 2.78
CA PRO A 32 2.20 4.48 3.06
C PRO A 32 2.37 4.76 4.56
N GLY A 33 1.74 3.98 5.44
CA GLY A 33 1.95 4.03 6.90
C GLY A 33 3.25 3.39 7.40
N HIS A 34 4.00 2.66 6.56
CA HIS A 34 5.23 1.96 6.98
C HIS A 34 6.30 2.88 7.58
N PRO A 35 6.60 4.08 7.05
CA PRO A 35 7.53 5.01 7.67
C PRO A 35 7.10 5.44 9.08
N ILE A 36 5.79 5.60 9.33
CA ILE A 36 5.26 5.89 10.67
C ILE A 36 5.53 4.71 11.61
N TRP A 37 5.20 3.50 11.20
CA TRP A 37 5.44 2.28 12.00
C TRP A 37 6.92 2.04 12.30
N MET A 38 7.81 2.37 11.35
CA MET A 38 9.26 2.27 11.57
C MET A 38 9.80 3.37 12.49
N LYS A 39 9.33 4.62 12.35
CA LYS A 39 9.76 5.75 13.19
C LYS A 39 9.22 5.65 14.63
N LEU A 40 8.02 5.07 14.80
CA LEU A 40 7.32 4.93 16.07
C LEU A 40 7.21 3.46 16.52
N LEU A 41 8.22 2.63 16.21
CA LEU A 41 8.21 1.18 16.42
C LEU A 41 7.92 0.73 17.87
N TYR A 42 8.30 1.56 18.84
CA TYR A 42 8.10 1.29 20.27
C TYR A 42 6.78 1.84 20.84
N GLU A 43 6.05 2.65 20.06
CA GLU A 43 4.76 3.20 20.47
C GLU A 43 3.64 2.15 20.45
N ARG A 44 2.56 2.47 21.16
CA ARG A 44 1.34 1.66 21.16
C ARG A 44 0.60 1.78 19.83
N ALA A 45 0.00 0.69 19.34
CA ALA A 45 -0.69 0.66 18.05
C ALA A 45 -1.83 1.69 17.95
N GLU A 46 -2.49 1.99 19.07
CA GLU A 46 -3.53 2.99 19.22
C GLU A 46 -3.01 4.43 19.01
N LEU A 47 -1.73 4.68 19.29
CA LEU A 47 -1.09 5.98 19.04
C LEU A 47 -0.69 6.14 17.57
N LEU A 48 -0.42 5.03 16.87
CA LEU A 48 -0.10 5.02 15.43
C LEU A 48 -1.33 5.36 14.57
N TYR A 49 -2.54 5.22 15.10
CA TYR A 49 -3.80 5.55 14.39
C TYR A 49 -3.85 7.01 13.91
N TYR A 50 -3.53 7.97 14.79
CA TYR A 50 -3.61 9.39 14.47
C TYR A 50 -2.68 9.82 13.32
N PRO A 51 -1.35 9.58 13.37
CA PRO A 51 -0.46 9.94 12.26
C PRO A 51 -0.77 9.18 10.97
N VAL A 52 -1.23 7.92 11.05
CA VAL A 52 -1.61 7.15 9.85
C VAL A 52 -2.89 7.71 9.21
N ARG A 53 -3.90 8.08 10.02
CA ARG A 53 -5.12 8.75 9.56
C ARG A 53 -4.79 10.07 8.87
N ASP A 54 -3.97 10.90 9.52
CA ASP A 54 -3.66 12.24 9.04
C ASP A 54 -2.80 12.20 7.77
N LEU A 55 -1.83 11.28 7.71
CA LEU A 55 -1.07 11.02 6.48
C LEU A 55 -1.97 10.54 5.33
N ILE A 56 -2.86 9.56 5.55
CA ILE A 56 -3.78 9.07 4.50
C ILE A 56 -4.70 10.20 4.02
N HIS A 57 -5.17 11.05 4.94
CA HIS A 57 -6.02 12.19 4.60
C HIS A 57 -5.28 13.24 3.76
N SER A 58 -4.04 13.59 4.09
CA SER A 58 -3.20 14.46 3.28
C SER A 58 -2.86 13.84 1.92
N LEU A 59 -2.52 12.54 1.86
CA LEU A 59 -2.25 11.84 0.60
C LEU A 59 -3.45 11.85 -0.36
N PHE A 60 -4.69 11.74 0.14
CA PHE A 60 -5.89 11.92 -0.70
C PHE A 60 -6.14 13.37 -1.15
N LYS A 61 -5.51 14.35 -0.50
CA LYS A 61 -5.45 15.75 -0.97
C LYS A 61 -4.22 16.05 -1.84
N CYS A 62 -3.46 15.03 -2.22
CA CYS A 62 -2.15 15.11 -2.90
C CYS A 62 -1.04 15.80 -2.07
N ASP A 63 -1.27 16.08 -0.79
CA ASP A 63 -0.26 16.60 0.13
C ASP A 63 0.61 15.45 0.66
N VAL A 64 1.87 15.42 0.23
CA VAL A 64 2.87 14.45 0.72
C VAL A 64 3.71 15.01 1.87
N SER A 65 3.52 16.27 2.28
CA SER A 65 4.38 16.96 3.24
C SER A 65 4.49 16.25 4.60
N PRO A 66 3.39 15.71 5.18
CA PRO A 66 3.47 14.95 6.43
C PRO A 66 4.33 13.69 6.34
N LEU A 67 4.50 13.10 5.15
CA LEU A 67 5.33 11.91 4.96
C LEU A 67 6.80 12.18 5.30
N TYR A 68 7.31 13.37 4.96
CA TYR A 68 8.70 13.76 5.21
C TYR A 68 9.06 13.70 6.70
N SER A 69 8.13 14.07 7.58
CA SER A 69 8.29 13.97 9.04
C SER A 69 8.47 12.53 9.54
N TYR A 70 8.14 11.51 8.75
CA TYR A 70 8.33 10.10 9.08
C TYR A 70 9.48 9.42 8.33
N LEU A 71 10.12 10.09 7.36
CA LEU A 71 11.26 9.56 6.60
C LEU A 71 12.59 9.83 7.33
N PRO A 72 13.58 8.89 7.30
CA PRO A 72 14.82 9.00 8.07
C PRO A 72 15.63 10.29 7.90
N ARG A 73 15.59 10.95 6.72
CA ARG A 73 16.31 12.21 6.46
C ARG A 73 15.40 13.26 5.79
N GLY A 74 14.09 13.17 6.01
CA GLY A 74 13.11 14.09 5.44
C GLY A 74 12.81 13.89 3.95
N GLY A 75 13.03 12.69 3.40
CA GLY A 75 12.72 12.39 1.99
C GLY A 75 13.73 12.93 0.98
N LYS A 76 14.95 13.25 1.43
CA LYS A 76 16.07 13.66 0.56
C LYS A 76 16.42 12.63 -0.50
N GLN A 77 16.06 11.36 -0.30
CA GLN A 77 16.20 10.28 -1.27
C GLN A 77 14.94 9.41 -1.28
N LEU A 78 14.47 9.04 -2.47
CA LEU A 78 13.31 8.17 -2.72
C LEU A 78 13.48 6.79 -2.05
N SER A 79 14.72 6.33 -1.92
CA SER A 79 15.10 5.12 -1.17
C SER A 79 14.76 5.15 0.33
N GLU A 80 14.49 6.31 0.93
CA GLU A 80 13.98 6.43 2.29
C GLU A 80 12.55 5.89 2.43
N PHE A 81 11.75 6.00 1.36
CA PHE A 81 10.44 5.37 1.31
C PHE A 81 10.60 3.91 0.89
N SER A 82 10.65 2.99 1.86
CA SER A 82 11.10 1.59 1.68
C SER A 82 10.40 0.82 0.55
N PHE A 83 9.17 1.21 0.19
CA PHE A 83 8.37 0.58 -0.86
C PHE A 83 8.17 1.46 -2.10
N PHE A 84 9.01 2.50 -2.32
CA PHE A 84 8.87 3.40 -3.47
C PHE A 84 8.75 2.66 -4.79
N ALA A 85 9.56 1.62 -4.98
CA ALA A 85 9.60 0.86 -6.22
C ALA A 85 8.30 0.10 -6.48
N GLU A 86 7.46 -0.13 -5.47
CA GLU A 86 6.14 -0.76 -5.63
C GLU A 86 5.08 0.19 -6.21
N SER A 87 5.40 1.49 -6.31
CA SER A 87 4.60 2.49 -7.01
C SER A 87 5.15 2.69 -8.41
N ARG A 88 4.35 2.36 -9.43
CA ARG A 88 4.72 2.57 -10.84
C ARG A 88 4.96 4.05 -11.13
N ALA A 89 4.17 4.94 -10.53
CA ALA A 89 4.28 6.39 -10.72
C ALA A 89 5.62 6.95 -10.19
N LEU A 90 6.10 6.51 -9.02
CA LEU A 90 7.40 6.94 -8.49
C LEU A 90 8.61 6.43 -9.32
N CYS A 91 8.39 5.43 -10.17
CA CYS A 91 9.35 4.88 -11.12
C CYS A 91 9.25 5.50 -12.54
N MET A 92 8.32 6.43 -12.75
CA MET A 92 8.03 7.08 -14.03
C MET A 92 8.19 8.61 -13.94
N HIS A 93 8.18 9.28 -15.09
CA HIS A 93 8.25 10.73 -15.16
C HIS A 93 7.03 11.37 -14.44
N PRO A 94 7.19 12.46 -13.67
CA PRO A 94 8.40 13.26 -13.48
C PRO A 94 9.39 12.72 -12.42
N THR A 95 8.96 11.82 -11.53
CA THR A 95 9.78 11.39 -10.38
C THR A 95 11.05 10.63 -10.76
N CYS A 96 10.99 9.73 -11.75
CA CYS A 96 12.14 8.97 -12.22
C CYS A 96 12.01 8.47 -13.67
N LEU A 97 13.08 8.56 -14.45
CA LEU A 97 13.16 8.01 -15.81
C LEU A 97 13.71 6.57 -15.78
N SER A 98 12.96 5.62 -15.17
CA SER A 98 13.34 4.20 -15.17
C SER A 98 12.85 3.41 -16.38
N SER A 99 12.00 3.98 -17.23
CA SER A 99 11.51 3.33 -18.45
C SER A 99 11.19 4.37 -19.52
N ASN A 100 11.65 4.11 -20.76
CA ASN A 100 11.36 4.95 -21.92
C ASN A 100 9.98 4.67 -22.54
N THR A 101 9.24 3.68 -22.04
CA THR A 101 7.90 3.33 -22.54
C THR A 101 6.92 3.15 -21.37
N SER A 102 5.73 3.73 -21.50
CA SER A 102 4.65 3.64 -20.51
C SER A 102 4.15 2.21 -20.25
N ALA A 103 4.48 1.27 -21.14
CA ALA A 103 3.94 -0.09 -21.18
C ALA A 103 4.73 -1.15 -20.39
N SER A 104 5.97 -0.87 -19.96
CA SER A 104 6.76 -1.84 -19.19
C SER A 104 7.45 -1.19 -17.99
N TYR A 105 6.89 -1.45 -16.81
CA TYR A 105 7.48 -1.13 -15.51
C TYR A 105 8.31 -2.33 -15.04
N ASN A 106 9.60 -2.11 -14.79
CA ASN A 106 10.49 -3.11 -14.20
C ASN A 106 10.92 -2.68 -12.79
N ARG A 107 10.56 -3.49 -11.80
CA ARG A 107 10.80 -3.24 -10.37
C ARG A 107 12.28 -3.15 -10.03
N LEU A 108 13.10 -4.06 -10.58
CA LEU A 108 14.53 -4.08 -10.32
C LEU A 108 15.21 -2.85 -10.92
N HIS A 109 14.90 -2.51 -12.17
CA HIS A 109 15.43 -1.31 -12.80
C HIS A 109 15.11 -0.06 -11.96
N CYS A 110 13.86 0.12 -11.52
CA CYS A 110 13.48 1.24 -10.66
C CYS A 110 14.26 1.26 -9.34
N LEU A 111 14.45 0.11 -8.69
CA LEU A 111 15.27 -0.01 -7.49
C LEU A 111 16.74 0.39 -7.71
N HIS A 112 17.29 0.25 -8.91
CA HIS A 112 18.66 0.68 -9.20
C HIS A 112 18.74 2.15 -9.67
N ALA A 113 17.88 2.57 -10.60
CA ALA A 113 17.93 3.89 -11.22
C ALA A 113 17.40 5.04 -10.33
N CYS A 114 16.40 4.78 -9.49
CA CYS A 114 15.66 5.85 -8.80
C CYS A 114 16.08 6.10 -7.35
N ARG A 115 16.88 5.19 -6.73
CA ARG A 115 17.26 5.23 -5.30
C ARG A 115 17.73 6.59 -4.78
N GLY A 116 18.55 7.29 -5.58
CA GLY A 116 19.17 8.56 -5.23
C GLY A 116 18.42 9.80 -5.71
N LYS A 117 17.30 9.66 -6.42
CA LYS A 117 16.42 10.79 -6.73
C LYS A 117 15.79 11.29 -5.42
N PRO A 118 15.66 12.60 -5.17
CA PRO A 118 14.89 13.07 -4.02
C PRO A 118 13.41 12.67 -4.17
N LEU A 119 12.70 12.49 -3.06
CA LEU A 119 11.25 12.39 -3.06
C LEU A 119 10.65 13.79 -3.28
N ILE A 120 10.91 14.37 -4.46
CA ILE A 120 10.27 15.62 -4.87
C ILE A 120 8.79 15.32 -5.06
N THR A 121 7.94 16.11 -4.42
CA THR A 121 6.49 16.15 -4.64
C THR A 121 6.19 16.22 -6.13
N ILE A 122 5.18 15.46 -6.58
CA ILE A 122 4.52 15.78 -7.85
C ILE A 122 3.61 16.98 -7.57
N GLU A 123 4.12 18.18 -7.80
CA GLU A 123 3.32 19.39 -7.96
C GLU A 123 3.76 20.10 -9.24
N GLU A 124 2.77 20.52 -10.04
CA GLU A 124 3.03 21.24 -11.28
C GLU A 124 3.29 22.73 -11.05
N THR A 125 4.11 23.28 -11.94
CA THR A 125 4.50 24.68 -12.09
C THR A 125 5.51 25.24 -11.11
N PHE A 126 6.36 26.11 -11.66
CA PHE A 126 7.59 26.64 -11.08
C PHE A 126 7.49 28.17 -11.08
N ARG A 127 8.07 28.86 -10.10
CA ARG A 127 8.18 30.33 -10.10
C ARG A 127 9.63 30.75 -9.89
N ASP A 128 10.09 31.71 -10.68
CA ASP A 128 11.49 32.16 -10.68
C ASP A 128 11.95 32.62 -9.27
N PRO A 129 13.07 32.11 -8.73
CA PRO A 129 13.52 32.46 -7.38
C PRO A 129 13.83 33.96 -7.21
N ARG A 130 14.13 34.70 -8.30
CA ARG A 130 14.27 36.16 -8.29
C ARG A 130 12.92 36.84 -8.08
N ALA A 131 11.85 36.33 -8.70
CA ALA A 131 10.48 36.79 -8.47
C ALA A 131 9.97 36.43 -7.06
N VAL A 132 10.34 35.25 -6.53
CA VAL A 132 10.02 34.86 -5.14
C VAL A 132 10.74 35.75 -4.13
N SER A 133 12.04 36.01 -4.32
CA SER A 133 12.81 36.94 -3.47
C SER A 133 12.24 38.36 -3.53
N SER A 134 11.92 38.85 -4.74
CA SER A 134 11.29 40.16 -4.91
C SER A 134 9.93 40.25 -4.22
N SER A 135 9.13 39.19 -4.25
CA SER A 135 7.82 39.15 -3.60
C SER A 135 7.92 39.13 -2.06
N ARG A 136 8.93 38.46 -1.48
CA ARG A 136 9.11 38.37 -0.02
C ARG A 136 9.62 39.67 0.62
N LYS A 137 10.20 40.60 -0.16
CA LYS A 137 10.71 41.90 0.35
C LYS A 137 9.62 42.89 0.77
N HIS A 138 8.34 42.61 0.52
CA HIS A 138 7.23 43.54 0.77
C HIS A 138 6.17 42.95 1.72
N VAL A 139 6.50 41.87 2.44
CA VAL A 139 5.60 41.15 3.38
C VAL A 139 6.39 40.73 4.62
N ASN A 140 5.74 40.71 5.79
CA ASN A 140 6.35 40.34 7.08
C ASN A 140 5.93 38.91 7.49
N LEU A 141 6.89 38.04 7.81
CA LEU A 141 6.69 36.57 7.91
C LEU A 141 7.26 35.93 9.19
N LYS A 142 7.38 36.68 10.30
CA LYS A 142 8.05 36.22 11.54
C LYS A 142 7.52 34.91 12.14
N ILE A 143 6.21 34.64 12.05
CA ILE A 143 5.60 33.48 12.71
C ILE A 143 6.01 32.17 12.02
N ASP A 144 6.17 32.21 10.69
CA ASP A 144 6.63 31.06 9.89
C ASP A 144 8.05 30.64 10.30
N ASP A 145 8.92 31.62 10.58
CA ASP A 145 10.31 31.41 11.01
C ASP A 145 10.41 30.77 12.41
N GLU A 146 9.48 31.08 13.32
CA GLU A 146 9.46 30.51 14.69
C GLU A 146 8.99 29.04 14.72
N ILE A 147 8.03 28.67 13.86
CA ILE A 147 7.50 27.31 13.77
C ILE A 147 8.57 26.30 13.31
N VAL A 148 9.55 26.75 12.52
CA VAL A 148 10.70 25.95 12.08
C VAL A 148 11.63 25.53 13.24
N CYS A 149 11.52 26.14 14.42
CA CYS A 149 12.59 26.17 15.43
C CYS A 149 12.29 25.48 16.79
N ARG A 150 11.41 24.45 16.90
CA ARG A 150 10.99 23.86 18.21
C ARG A 150 11.09 22.33 18.33
N ASP A 151 11.36 21.79 19.53
CA ASP A 151 11.89 20.42 19.77
C ASP A 151 11.04 19.49 20.72
N PRO A 152 11.11 18.11 20.64
CA PRO A 152 10.17 17.15 21.30
C PRO A 152 10.75 15.87 22.02
N LEU A 153 10.01 15.23 22.97
CA LEU A 153 10.31 13.89 23.60
C LEU A 153 9.00 13.20 24.13
N GLY A 154 8.84 11.88 24.39
CA GLY A 154 9.57 10.64 24.01
C GLY A 154 9.90 9.62 25.17
N ASN A 155 9.22 8.45 25.34
CA ASN A 155 9.65 7.33 26.27
C ASN A 155 8.85 5.97 26.22
N GLY A 156 9.51 4.79 26.02
CA GLY A 156 8.95 3.41 26.28
C GLY A 156 9.63 2.18 25.58
N LYS A 157 9.63 0.94 26.13
CA LYS A 157 10.32 -0.30 25.59
C LYS A 157 9.54 -1.66 25.73
N GLN A 158 9.91 -2.71 24.96
CA GLN A 158 9.20 -4.03 24.80
C GLN A 158 9.99 -5.31 25.21
N ASN A 159 9.32 -6.49 25.28
CA ASN A 159 9.82 -7.80 25.75
C ASN A 159 9.95 -8.91 24.65
N ASN A 160 10.88 -9.86 24.81
CA ASN A 160 11.26 -10.89 23.81
C ASN A 160 10.72 -12.32 24.07
N LYS A 161 9.60 -12.71 23.44
CA LYS A 161 9.21 -14.14 23.27
C LYS A 161 8.50 -14.35 21.94
N LYS A 162 8.89 -15.38 21.17
CA LYS A 162 8.28 -15.68 19.86
C LYS A 162 6.86 -16.25 20.05
N PRO A 163 5.81 -15.67 19.43
CA PRO A 163 4.42 -16.10 19.63
C PRO A 163 4.09 -17.41 18.89
N ASN A 164 3.04 -18.10 19.35
CA ASN A 164 2.55 -19.34 18.75
C ASN A 164 1.75 -19.06 17.46
N ILE A 165 1.78 -19.96 16.46
CA ILE A 165 1.03 -19.78 15.20
C ILE A 165 -0.48 -19.61 15.44
N THR A 166 -1.05 -20.38 16.38
CA THR A 166 -2.48 -20.32 16.73
C THR A 166 -2.85 -18.97 17.38
N GLU A 167 -1.93 -18.38 18.15
CA GLU A 167 -2.09 -17.04 18.74
C GLU A 167 -2.01 -15.95 17.66
N VAL A 168 -1.05 -16.07 16.72
CA VAL A 168 -0.88 -15.15 15.59
C VAL A 168 -2.10 -15.21 14.66
N MET A 169 -2.58 -16.39 14.31
CA MET A 169 -3.77 -16.56 13.46
C MET A 169 -5.03 -16.02 14.15
N GLY A 170 -5.22 -16.28 15.44
CA GLY A 170 -6.32 -15.69 16.21
C GLY A 170 -6.31 -14.15 16.20
N LYS A 171 -5.12 -13.52 16.27
CA LYS A 171 -4.97 -12.06 16.13
C LYS A 171 -5.29 -11.57 14.71
N ILE A 172 -4.82 -12.27 13.66
CA ILE A 172 -5.09 -11.92 12.26
C ILE A 172 -6.58 -12.03 11.93
N CYS A 173 -7.22 -13.15 12.29
CA CYS A 173 -8.64 -13.39 12.00
C CYS A 173 -9.55 -12.39 12.74
N LYS A 174 -9.26 -12.08 14.02
CA LYS A 174 -9.97 -11.00 14.74
C LYS A 174 -9.79 -9.64 14.08
N SER A 175 -8.59 -9.32 13.58
CA SER A 175 -8.33 -8.08 12.83
C SER A 175 -9.15 -8.00 11.54
N GLN A 176 -9.23 -9.09 10.76
CA GLN A 176 -10.05 -9.15 9.54
C GLN A 176 -11.53 -8.92 9.84
N VAL A 177 -12.07 -9.57 10.87
CA VAL A 177 -13.46 -9.40 11.28
C VAL A 177 -13.73 -7.97 11.77
N ALA A 178 -12.85 -7.41 12.60
CA ALA A 178 -12.98 -6.03 13.08
C ALA A 178 -12.95 -5.02 11.92
N MET A 179 -12.01 -5.18 10.98
CA MET A 179 -11.94 -4.36 9.77
C MET A 179 -13.19 -4.47 8.91
N HIS A 180 -13.77 -5.65 8.77
CA HIS A 180 -14.99 -5.84 7.98
C HIS A 180 -16.22 -5.23 8.65
N LYS A 181 -16.37 -5.40 9.98
CA LYS A 181 -17.43 -4.75 10.76
C LYS A 181 -17.34 -3.23 10.64
N VAL A 182 -16.16 -2.65 10.89
CA VAL A 182 -15.94 -1.19 10.71
C VAL A 182 -16.20 -0.75 9.26
N GLY A 183 -15.76 -1.52 8.27
CA GLY A 183 -15.97 -1.22 6.85
C GLY A 183 -17.44 -1.23 6.42
N ARG A 184 -18.25 -2.14 6.98
CA ARG A 184 -19.68 -2.26 6.71
C ARG A 184 -20.53 -1.27 7.51
N ASP A 185 -20.19 -1.07 8.78
CA ASP A 185 -21.06 -0.41 9.76
C ASP A 185 -20.72 1.09 9.94
N ALA A 186 -19.58 1.56 9.41
CA ALA A 186 -19.22 2.97 9.47
C ALA A 186 -20.09 3.82 8.55
N LYS A 187 -20.74 4.83 9.12
CA LYS A 187 -21.65 5.79 8.44
C LYS A 187 -21.11 6.44 7.16
N TYR A 188 -19.78 6.50 6.98
CA TYR A 188 -19.12 7.07 5.80
C TYR A 188 -18.91 6.07 4.65
N PHE A 189 -19.05 4.78 4.91
CA PHE A 189 -18.93 3.71 3.92
C PHE A 189 -20.33 3.20 3.56
N SER A 190 -20.95 3.81 2.55
CA SER A 190 -22.16 3.26 1.94
C SER A 190 -21.85 1.96 1.19
N PRO A 191 -22.85 1.10 0.92
CA PRO A 191 -22.66 -0.10 0.08
C PRO A 191 -22.12 0.20 -1.34
N GLU A 192 -22.27 1.44 -1.80
CA GLU A 192 -21.73 1.93 -3.08
C GLU A 192 -20.24 2.29 -3.00
N ASN A 193 -19.72 2.57 -1.79
CA ASN A 193 -18.33 3.01 -1.55
C ASN A 193 -17.51 2.00 -0.74
N TYR A 194 -18.06 0.83 -0.41
CA TYR A 194 -17.34 -0.28 0.23
C TYR A 194 -17.54 -1.60 -0.50
N MET A 195 -16.43 -2.23 -0.92
CA MET A 195 -16.43 -3.56 -1.54
C MET A 195 -15.52 -4.51 -0.75
N LEU A 196 -16.11 -5.61 -0.27
CA LEU A 196 -15.33 -6.75 0.23
C LEU A 196 -14.75 -7.51 -0.97
N VAL A 197 -13.45 -7.79 -0.92
CA VAL A 197 -12.71 -8.47 -1.99
C VAL A 197 -11.96 -9.66 -1.39
N ARG A 198 -12.28 -10.88 -1.84
CA ARG A 198 -11.54 -12.09 -1.43
C ARG A 198 -10.41 -12.36 -2.43
N HIS A 199 -9.26 -12.77 -1.92
CA HIS A 199 -8.11 -13.10 -2.76
C HIS A 199 -8.40 -14.32 -3.63
N GLU A 200 -9.16 -15.26 -3.08
CA GLU A 200 -9.59 -16.52 -3.69
C GLU A 200 -10.41 -16.26 -4.96
N ASP A 201 -11.38 -15.35 -4.92
CA ASP A 201 -12.23 -15.03 -6.08
C ASP A 201 -11.39 -14.40 -7.21
N LEU A 202 -10.50 -13.46 -6.86
CA LEU A 202 -9.54 -12.85 -7.81
C LEU A 202 -8.54 -13.86 -8.38
N ALA A 203 -8.19 -14.90 -7.62
CA ALA A 203 -7.27 -15.96 -8.04
C ALA A 203 -7.95 -17.09 -8.82
N LEU A 204 -9.26 -17.26 -8.68
CA LEU A 204 -10.04 -18.27 -9.40
C LEU A 204 -10.52 -17.75 -10.76
N ASP A 205 -11.02 -16.52 -10.81
CA ASP A 205 -11.56 -15.91 -12.03
C ASP A 205 -11.13 -14.44 -12.15
N PRO A 206 -9.89 -14.17 -12.61
CA PRO A 206 -9.27 -12.86 -12.47
C PRO A 206 -9.90 -11.79 -13.36
N LEU A 207 -10.27 -12.10 -14.61
CA LEU A 207 -10.71 -11.07 -15.57
C LEU A 207 -12.06 -10.44 -15.19
N PRO A 208 -13.12 -11.21 -14.86
CA PRO A 208 -14.40 -10.64 -14.44
C PRO A 208 -14.32 -9.95 -13.08
N ASN A 209 -13.57 -10.50 -12.12
CA ASN A 209 -13.40 -9.88 -10.81
C ASN A 209 -12.61 -8.56 -10.88
N VAL A 210 -11.55 -8.46 -11.70
CA VAL A 210 -10.87 -7.17 -11.93
C VAL A 210 -11.77 -6.18 -12.67
N ASN A 211 -12.54 -6.63 -13.67
CA ASN A 211 -13.49 -5.74 -14.35
C ASN A 211 -14.55 -5.18 -13.38
N LYS A 212 -15.03 -6.02 -12.45
CA LYS A 212 -15.94 -5.60 -11.37
C LYS A 212 -15.28 -4.58 -10.42
N LEU A 213 -14.03 -4.80 -10.01
CA LEU A 213 -13.27 -3.86 -9.17
C LEU A 213 -13.12 -2.49 -9.83
N TYR A 214 -12.79 -2.46 -11.12
CA TYR A 214 -12.64 -1.21 -11.86
C TYR A 214 -13.99 -0.50 -12.05
N SER A 215 -15.04 -1.23 -12.44
CA SER A 215 -16.39 -0.68 -12.56
C SER A 215 -16.87 -0.05 -11.25
N PHE A 216 -16.65 -0.74 -10.11
CA PHE A 216 -16.93 -0.22 -8.77
C PHE A 216 -16.10 1.04 -8.43
N SER A 217 -14.85 1.11 -8.91
CA SER A 217 -13.94 2.24 -8.66
C SER A 217 -14.11 3.43 -9.64
N GLY A 218 -15.06 3.35 -10.58
CA GLY A 218 -15.21 4.33 -11.65
C GLY A 218 -14.07 4.33 -12.68
N LEU A 219 -13.35 3.22 -12.83
CA LEU A 219 -12.23 3.03 -13.76
C LEU A 219 -12.62 2.14 -14.95
N GLY A 220 -11.99 2.35 -16.10
CA GLY A 220 -12.17 1.53 -17.30
C GLY A 220 -11.17 0.37 -17.40
N MET A 221 -11.62 -0.83 -17.77
CA MET A 221 -10.70 -1.94 -18.09
C MET A 221 -10.08 -1.72 -19.48
N THR A 222 -8.82 -1.31 -19.52
CA THR A 222 -8.08 -1.15 -20.79
C THR A 222 -7.59 -2.49 -21.36
N PRO A 223 -7.33 -2.60 -22.69
CA PRO A 223 -6.76 -3.80 -23.30
C PRO A 223 -5.41 -4.21 -22.69
N GLU A 224 -4.58 -3.24 -22.31
CA GLU A 224 -3.26 -3.45 -21.71
C GLU A 224 -3.39 -4.08 -20.33
N ILE A 225 -4.33 -3.61 -19.50
CA ILE A 225 -4.61 -4.24 -18.20
C ILE A 225 -5.17 -5.64 -18.39
N LYS A 226 -6.12 -5.83 -19.31
CA LYS A 226 -6.69 -7.16 -19.60
C LYS A 226 -5.59 -8.16 -19.99
N HIS A 227 -4.65 -7.73 -20.84
CA HIS A 227 -3.50 -8.52 -21.26
C HIS A 227 -2.50 -8.76 -20.11
N TRP A 228 -2.24 -7.75 -19.27
CA TRP A 228 -1.38 -7.87 -18.08
C TRP A 228 -1.96 -8.85 -17.05
N VAL A 229 -3.23 -8.69 -16.68
CA VAL A 229 -3.95 -9.57 -15.73
C VAL A 229 -3.90 -11.02 -16.20
N TYR A 230 -4.20 -11.28 -17.48
CA TYR A 230 -4.11 -12.62 -18.06
C TYR A 230 -2.67 -13.16 -17.97
N ASN A 231 -1.68 -12.37 -18.38
CA ASN A 231 -0.28 -12.78 -18.33
C ASN A 231 0.19 -13.15 -16.91
N VAL A 232 -0.05 -12.32 -15.90
CA VAL A 232 0.43 -12.57 -14.52
C VAL A 232 -0.31 -13.69 -13.79
N THR A 233 -1.43 -14.16 -14.33
CA THR A 233 -2.23 -15.26 -13.77
C THR A 233 -2.05 -16.59 -14.52
N HIS A 234 -1.74 -16.55 -15.83
CA HIS A 234 -1.72 -17.72 -16.72
C HIS A 234 -0.35 -18.05 -17.37
N LYS A 235 0.63 -17.13 -17.45
CA LYS A 235 1.92 -17.47 -18.09
C LYS A 235 2.77 -18.38 -17.20
N ASP A 236 3.14 -19.54 -17.74
CA ASP A 236 4.23 -20.37 -17.24
C ASP A 236 5.57 -19.87 -17.83
N SER A 237 6.18 -18.87 -17.19
CA SER A 237 7.54 -18.41 -17.55
C SER A 237 8.39 -18.10 -16.32
N SER A 238 9.55 -18.74 -16.28
CA SER A 238 10.67 -18.46 -15.39
C SER A 238 11.26 -17.04 -15.58
N SER A 239 12.12 -16.65 -14.64
CA SER A 239 13.06 -15.50 -14.72
C SER A 239 12.48 -14.07 -14.83
N GLU A 240 11.84 -13.60 -13.76
CA GLU A 240 12.10 -12.25 -13.23
C GLU A 240 12.70 -12.42 -11.82
N PRO A 241 13.98 -12.08 -11.59
CA PRO A 241 14.55 -12.07 -10.24
C PRO A 241 13.96 -10.91 -9.41
N GLY A 242 13.93 -11.08 -8.08
CA GLY A 242 13.98 -9.93 -7.17
C GLY A 242 12.67 -9.20 -6.84
N GLY A 243 11.79 -9.83 -6.05
CA GLY A 243 10.76 -9.09 -5.33
C GLY A 243 9.95 -9.92 -4.34
N PHE A 244 9.42 -9.26 -3.30
CA PHE A 244 8.51 -9.81 -2.27
C PHE A 244 7.13 -10.25 -2.83
N ARG A 245 6.97 -10.23 -4.16
CA ARG A 245 5.72 -10.27 -4.92
C ARG A 245 5.84 -11.02 -6.26
N SER A 246 6.45 -12.19 -6.26
CA SER A 246 6.27 -13.10 -7.41
C SER A 246 4.81 -13.56 -7.45
N TYR A 247 4.04 -13.01 -8.40
CA TYR A 247 2.69 -13.51 -8.71
C TYR A 247 2.85 -14.90 -9.31
N SER A 248 2.37 -15.90 -8.56
CA SER A 248 2.82 -17.27 -8.71
C SER A 248 1.81 -18.12 -9.48
N ARG A 249 2.28 -18.76 -10.55
CA ARG A 249 1.89 -20.10 -11.07
C ARG A 249 0.39 -20.42 -11.01
N GLN A 250 -0.33 -20.28 -12.14
CA GLN A 250 -1.69 -20.81 -12.33
C GLN A 250 -2.56 -20.62 -11.06
N SER A 251 -2.74 -19.36 -10.68
CA SER A 251 -3.22 -18.86 -9.36
C SER A 251 -4.09 -19.82 -8.53
N ILE A 252 -5.14 -20.40 -9.12
CA ILE A 252 -5.93 -21.56 -8.65
C ILE A 252 -5.12 -22.60 -7.81
N LYS A 253 -4.00 -23.11 -8.36
CA LYS A 253 -3.15 -24.14 -7.74
C LYS A 253 -2.41 -23.64 -6.50
N VAL A 254 -2.10 -22.34 -6.42
CA VAL A 254 -1.43 -21.74 -5.27
C VAL A 254 -2.41 -21.56 -4.11
N THR A 255 -3.62 -21.08 -4.39
CA THR A 255 -4.69 -20.85 -3.41
C THR A 255 -5.03 -22.10 -2.58
N GLN A 256 -4.96 -23.30 -3.18
CA GLN A 256 -5.30 -24.56 -2.51
C GLN A 256 -4.08 -25.33 -1.95
N ASN A 257 -2.86 -24.81 -2.11
CA ASN A 257 -1.60 -25.52 -1.77
C ASN A 257 -1.47 -25.83 -0.26
N TRP A 258 -2.10 -25.03 0.60
CA TRP A 258 -2.08 -25.24 2.05
C TRP A 258 -2.66 -26.61 2.46
N LYS A 259 -3.65 -27.13 1.73
CA LYS A 259 -4.29 -28.44 1.98
C LYS A 259 -3.30 -29.62 1.94
N ARG A 260 -2.22 -29.49 1.16
CA ARG A 260 -1.14 -30.50 1.06
C ARG A 260 0.03 -30.25 1.99
N LYS A 261 0.16 -29.04 2.55
CA LYS A 261 1.33 -28.61 3.34
C LYS A 261 1.09 -28.57 4.85
N LEU A 262 -0.14 -28.30 5.27
CA LEU A 262 -0.49 -28.20 6.69
C LEU A 262 -0.97 -29.54 7.23
N LYS A 263 -0.50 -29.91 8.43
CA LYS A 263 -1.00 -31.09 9.16
C LYS A 263 -2.43 -30.84 9.64
N PHE A 264 -3.29 -31.86 9.59
CA PHE A 264 -4.69 -31.77 10.01
C PHE A 264 -4.90 -31.14 11.40
N LYS A 265 -4.05 -31.47 12.39
CA LYS A 265 -4.11 -30.86 13.72
C LYS A 265 -4.00 -29.32 13.68
N ILE A 266 -3.05 -28.78 12.90
CA ILE A 266 -2.85 -27.33 12.76
C ILE A 266 -4.04 -26.71 12.03
N ILE A 267 -4.57 -27.39 11.00
CA ILE A 267 -5.78 -26.93 10.28
C ILE A 267 -6.95 -26.80 11.27
N LYS A 268 -7.21 -27.83 12.09
CA LYS A 268 -8.28 -27.80 13.09
C LYS A 268 -8.08 -26.68 14.13
N GLU A 269 -6.86 -26.52 14.67
CA GLU A 269 -6.55 -25.43 15.61
C GLU A 269 -6.79 -24.03 15.01
N ILE A 270 -6.43 -23.82 13.74
CA ILE A 270 -6.67 -22.56 13.02
C ILE A 270 -8.18 -22.35 12.77
N GLN A 271 -8.91 -23.38 12.33
CA GLN A 271 -10.35 -23.32 12.12
C GLN A 271 -11.12 -22.95 13.40
N GLU A 272 -10.69 -23.46 14.56
CA GLU A 272 -11.28 -23.11 15.84
C GLU A 272 -11.04 -21.63 16.21
N VAL A 273 -9.82 -21.12 16.11
CA VAL A 273 -9.53 -19.71 16.48
C VAL A 273 -9.98 -18.68 15.44
N CYS A 274 -10.24 -19.10 14.21
CA CYS A 274 -10.72 -18.26 13.11
C CYS A 274 -12.19 -18.48 12.74
N ARG A 275 -12.95 -19.24 13.55
CA ARG A 275 -14.35 -19.63 13.27
C ARG A 275 -15.23 -18.45 12.79
N GLU A 276 -15.27 -17.36 13.56
CA GLU A 276 -16.05 -16.15 13.23
C GLU A 276 -15.66 -15.56 11.86
N ALA A 277 -14.37 -15.57 11.51
CA ALA A 277 -13.91 -15.09 10.21
C ALA A 277 -14.34 -16.03 9.06
N MET A 278 -14.27 -17.35 9.27
CA MET A 278 -14.69 -18.33 8.27
C MET A 278 -16.20 -18.32 8.02
N GLU A 279 -16.99 -18.09 9.08
CA GLU A 279 -18.44 -17.90 9.01
C GLU A 279 -18.81 -16.61 8.26
N LEU A 280 -18.09 -15.50 8.50
CA LEU A 280 -18.35 -14.20 7.84
C LEU A 280 -17.87 -14.12 6.38
N PHE A 281 -16.75 -14.75 6.04
CA PHE A 281 -16.13 -14.62 4.71
C PHE A 281 -16.35 -15.82 3.78
N GLY A 282 -16.89 -16.92 4.29
CA GLY A 282 -17.41 -18.06 3.52
C GLY A 282 -16.36 -19.12 3.11
N LYS A 283 -16.31 -20.20 3.91
CA LYS A 283 -15.62 -21.50 3.73
C LYS A 283 -14.09 -21.49 3.69
#